data_AF-A0A841AGY1-F1
#
_entry.id   AF-A0A841AGY1-F1
#
_cell.length_a   1.000
_cell.length_b   1.000
_cell.length_c   1.000
_cell.angle_alpha   90.00
_cell.angle_beta   90.00
_cell.angle_gamma   90.00
#
_symmetry.space_group_name_H-M   'P 1'
#
loop_
_entity.id
_entity.type
_entity.pdbx_description
1 polymer ?
#
loop_
_entity_poly.entity_id
_entity_poly.type
_entity_poly.pdbx_seq_one_letter_code
_entity_poly.pdbx_strand_id
1 'polypeptide(L)' 'MVLSGTLVLQLGAQRHHIAGDQCAEFDTLVPHAFGAEGGPADVLLIVDRAAGRGHHDDGG' A
#
# COMPACT_ATOMS: atom_id res chain seq x y z
N MET A 1 -3.23 0.88 -8.07
CA MET A 1 -2.53 1.21 -9.34
C MET A 1 -1.68 2.44 -9.11
N VAL A 2 -0.44 2.45 -9.57
CA VAL A 2 0.45 3.62 -9.50
C VAL A 2 0.28 4.45 -10.77
N LEU A 3 -0.07 5.72 -10.60
CA LEU A 3 -0.30 6.68 -11.70
C LEU A 3 1.00 7.40 -12.09
N SER A 4 1.89 7.64 -11.12
CA SER A 4 3.20 8.27 -11.32
C SER A 4 4.18 7.85 -10.22
N GLY A 5 5.49 7.90 -10.49
CA GLY A 5 6.52 7.55 -9.51
C GLY A 5 6.66 6.04 -9.26
N THR A 6 7.22 5.67 -8.09
CA THR A 6 7.37 4.28 -7.64
C THR A 6 6.89 4.15 -6.21
N LEU A 7 5.92 3.26 -5.99
CA LEU A 7 5.39 2.92 -4.68
C LEU A 7 6.17 1.75 -4.08
N VAL A 8 6.53 1.88 -2.82
CA VAL A 8 7.03 0.80 -1.98
C VAL A 8 5.88 0.33 -1.10
N LEU A 9 5.45 -0.91 -1.30
CA LEU A 9 4.52 -1.59 -0.40
C LEU A 9 5.33 -2.51 0.53
N GLN A 10 5.36 -2.17 1.82
CA GLN A 10 5.76 -3.10 2.87
C GLN A 10 4.55 -3.96 3.22
N LEU A 11 4.68 -5.27 3.14
CA LEU A 11 3.65 -6.25 3.48
C LEU A 11 4.24 -7.31 4.39
N GLY A 12 3.93 -7.24 5.69
CA GLY A 12 4.62 -8.01 6.72
C GLY A 12 6.13 -7.75 6.68
N ALA A 13 6.93 -8.80 6.43
CA ALA A 13 8.39 -8.70 6.29
C ALA A 13 8.86 -8.45 4.85
N GLN A 14 7.95 -8.46 3.87
CA GLN A 14 8.28 -8.35 2.45
C GLN A 14 8.12 -6.92 1.94
N ARG A 15 8.99 -6.54 1.01
CA ARG A 15 8.98 -5.24 0.36
C ARG A 15 8.77 -5.42 -1.14
N HIS A 16 7.78 -4.73 -1.68
CA HIS A 16 7.42 -4.78 -3.09
C HIS A 16 7.57 -3.39 -3.70
N HIS A 17 8.26 -3.31 -4.84
CA HIS A 17 8.38 -2.08 -5.62
C HIS A 17 7.38 -2.16 -6.76
N ILE A 18 6.49 -1.17 -6.83
CA ILE A 18 5.41 -1.11 -7.80
C ILE A 18 5.63 0.16 -8.62
N ALA A 19 5.99 -0.01 -9.88
CA ALA A 19 6.25 1.10 -10.80
C ALA A 19 4.93 1.70 -11.33
N GLY A 20 5.02 2.90 -11.91
CA GLY A 20 3.90 3.50 -12.65
C GLY A 20 3.31 2.53 -13.66
N ASP A 21 1.99 2.57 -13.84
CA ASP A 21 1.13 1.63 -14.58
C ASP A 21 0.89 0.24 -13.95
N GLN A 22 1.59 -0.09 -12.86
CA GLN A 22 1.41 -1.36 -12.17
C GLN A 22 0.41 -1.27 -11.00
N CYS A 23 -0.07 -2.42 -10.56
CA CYS A 23 -0.89 -2.56 -9.36
C CYS A 23 -0.47 -3.77 -8.52
N ALA A 24 -0.84 -3.74 -7.25
CA ALA A 24 -0.81 -4.90 -6.37
C ALA A 24 -2.17 -5.01 -5.67
N GLU A 25 -2.65 -6.23 -5.55
CA GLU A 25 -3.76 -6.60 -4.67
C GLU A 25 -3.16 -7.34 -3.47
N PHE A 26 -3.59 -6.99 -2.27
CA PHE A 26 -3.10 -7.59 -1.04
C PHE A 26 -4.18 -7.55 0.04
N ASP A 27 -4.04 -8.42 1.03
CA ASP A 27 -4.92 -8.43 2.19
C ASP A 27 -4.53 -7.31 3.16
N THR A 28 -5.43 -6.35 3.35
CA THR A 28 -5.22 -5.23 4.27
C THR A 28 -5.17 -5.64 5.75
N LEU A 29 -5.54 -6.89 6.08
CA LEU A 29 -5.36 -7.45 7.43
C LEU A 29 -3.91 -7.85 7.72
N VAL A 30 -3.07 -8.01 6.68
CA VAL A 30 -1.63 -8.15 6.87
C VAL A 30 -1.06 -6.76 7.19
N PRO A 31 -0.21 -6.61 8.23
CA PRO A 31 0.44 -5.34 8.53
C PRO A 31 1.13 -4.78 7.28
N HIS A 32 0.75 -3.56 6.89
CA HIS A 32 1.21 -2.96 5.66
C HIS A 32 1.51 -1.48 5.82
N ALA A 33 2.45 -1.00 5.01
CA ALA A 33 2.79 0.41 4.93
C ALA A 33 3.14 0.79 3.50
N PHE A 34 2.85 2.04 3.15
CA PHE A 34 3.18 2.62 1.86
C PHE A 34 4.31 3.65 2.02
N GLY A 35 5.26 3.63 1.09
CA GLY A 35 6.29 4.65 0.95
C GLY A 35 6.53 4.99 -0.51
N ALA A 36 7.16 6.12 -0.79
CA ALA A 36 7.52 6.51 -2.14
C ALA A 36 9.04 6.46 -2.32
N GLU A 37 9.51 5.98 -3.47
CA GLU A 37 10.93 5.87 -3.79
C GLU A 37 11.34 6.97 -4.78
N GLY A 38 12.44 7.69 -4.49
CA GLY A 38 13.03 8.70 -5.38
C GLY A 38 12.23 10.02 -5.51
N GLY A 39 11.03 10.10 -4.93
CA GLY A 39 10.15 11.27 -4.98
C GLY A 39 8.72 10.88 -4.63
N PRO A 40 7.75 11.80 -4.77
CA PRO A 40 6.33 11.49 -4.62
C PRO A 40 5.86 10.40 -5.59
N ALA A 41 4.84 9.65 -5.19
CA ALA A 41 4.13 8.71 -6.04
C ALA A 41 2.62 8.96 -5.95
N ASP A 42 1.95 8.99 -7.11
CA ASP A 42 0.49 9.10 -7.19
C ASP A 42 -0.12 7.69 -7.29
N VAL A 43 -1.11 7.39 -6.45
CA VAL A 43 -1.69 6.04 -6.35
C VAL A 43 -3.21 6.09 -6.31
N LEU A 44 -3.84 5.23 -7.11
CA LEU A 44 -5.26 4.89 -6.97
C LEU A 44 -5.40 3.62 -6.14
N LEU A 45 -6.01 3.74 -4.97
CA LEU A 45 -6.32 2.63 -4.06
C LEU A 45 -7.83 2.34 -4.12
N ILE A 46 -8.18 1.07 -4.29
CA ILE A 46 -9.56 0.58 -4.18
C ILE A 46 -9.62 -0.28 -2.93
N VAL A 47 -10.58 0.01 -2.06
CA VAL A 47 -10.70 -0.64 -0.75
C VAL A 47 -12.11 -1.18 -0.60
N ASP A 48 -12.22 -2.42 -0.12
CA ASP A 48 -13.50 -2.98 0.28
C ASP A 48 -14.02 -2.25 1.54
N ARG A 49 -15.33 -2.05 1.63
CA ARG A 49 -16.01 -1.53 2.83
C ARG A 49 -15.67 -2.30 4.10
N ALA A 50 -15.33 -3.59 4.01
CA ALA A 50 -14.94 -4.39 5.17
C ALA A 50 -13.53 -4.09 5.70
N ALA A 51 -12.63 -3.54 4.87
CA ALA A 51 -11.20 -3.39 5.17
C ALA A 51 -10.87 -2.35 6.26
N GLY A 52 -11.77 -1.39 6.54
CA GLY A 52 -11.51 -0.31 7.50
C GLY A 52 -11.50 -0.72 8.98
N ARG A 53 -11.97 -1.93 9.32
CA ARG A 53 -12.17 -2.33 10.72
C ARG A 53 -10.89 -2.67 11.49
N GLY A 54 -9.81 -3.05 10.79
CA GLY A 54 -8.52 -3.37 11.38
C GLY A 54 -7.49 -2.24 11.32
N HIS A 55 -7.85 -1.07 10.77
CA HIS A 55 -6.95 0.08 10.62
C HIS A 55 -6.89 0.98 11.88
N HIS A 56 -7.63 0.60 12.93
CA HIS A 56 -7.51 1.23 14.24
C HIS A 56 -6.25 0.73 14.92
N ASP A 57 -5.42 1.69 15.32
CA ASP A 57 -4.18 1.55 16.07
C ASP A 57 -4.33 0.53 17.22
N ASP A 58 -3.65 -0.62 17.14
CA ASP A 58 -3.19 -1.35 18.33
C ASP A 58 -1.96 -0.60 18.87
N GLY A 59 -2.19 0.65 19.26
CA GLY A 59 -1.26 1.56 19.90
C GLY A 59 -1.65 1.70 21.37
N GLY A 60 -1.35 0.65 22.15
CA GLY A 60 -1.55 0.59 23.60
C GLY A 60 -1.14 -0.74 24.20
#